data_AF-A0A1V6AJE0-F1
#
_entry.id   AF-A0A1V6AJE0-F1
#
_cell.length_a   1.000
_cell.length_b   1.000
_cell.length_c   1.000
_cell.angle_alpha   90.00
_cell.angle_beta   90.00
_cell.angle_gamma   90.00
#
_symmetry.space_group_name_H-M   'P 1'
#
loop_
_entity.id
_entity.type
_entity.pdbx_description
1 polymer ?
#
loop_
_entity_poly.entity_id
_entity_poly.type
_entity_poly.pdbx_seq_one_letter_code
_entity_poly.pdbx_strand_id
1 'polypeptide(L)'
;MKYVTWIVIILFLASLVFLGCLIGSRVDYYQYEKHIVSFTSNGIQNGATARYNGICVLVNKTNFEVMCNKLFTINEREKVRRIPVYSNDEAITVKVDDTNYIIIIPVPNSKAVYMETHLDGKKRNFYISDKYRIYERVISYVQPEGFYGPNTLVEEP
;
A
#
# COMPACT_ATOMS: atom_id res chain seq x y z
N MET A 1 -10.72 48.52 18.02
CA MET A 1 -11.25 48.09 16.71
C MET A 1 -10.20 47.45 15.80
N LYS A 2 -9.04 48.08 15.53
CA LYS A 2 -8.01 47.51 14.63
C LYS A 2 -7.58 46.07 14.97
N TYR A 3 -7.35 45.76 16.25
CA TYR A 3 -6.95 44.42 16.70
C TYR A 3 -8.03 43.35 16.47
N VAL A 4 -9.31 43.70 16.62
CA VAL A 4 -10.43 42.77 16.40
C VAL A 4 -10.53 42.41 14.92
N THR A 5 -10.35 43.39 14.02
CA THR A 5 -10.35 43.15 12.57
C THR A 5 -9.20 42.22 12.15
N TRP A 6 -8.00 42.40 12.70
CA TRP A 6 -6.87 41.51 12.45
C TRP A 6 -7.11 40.09 12.95
N ILE A 7 -7.71 39.93 14.14
CA ILE A 7 -8.06 38.60 14.68
C ILE A 7 -9.06 37.88 13.75
N VAL A 8 -10.10 38.58 13.27
CA VAL A 8 -11.08 38.01 12.34
C VAL A 8 -10.43 37.59 11.02
N ILE A 9 -9.53 38.40 10.47
CA ILE A 9 -8.81 38.08 9.22
C ILE A 9 -7.90 36.86 9.42
N ILE A 10 -7.18 36.77 10.53
CA ILE A 10 -6.31 35.63 10.85
C ILE A 10 -7.12 34.34 10.99
N LEU A 11 -8.25 34.38 11.71
CA LEU A 11 -9.14 33.22 11.86
C LEU A 11 -9.73 32.77 10.53
N PHE A 12 -10.08 33.71 9.64
CA PHE A 12 -10.58 33.41 8.30
C PHE A 12 -9.50 32.78 7.40
N LEU A 13 -8.26 33.30 7.45
CA LEU A 13 -7.14 32.69 6.72
C LEU A 13 -6.81 31.29 7.26
N ALA A 14 -6.81 31.12 8.59
CA ALA A 14 -6.58 29.82 9.22
C ALA A 14 -7.64 28.79 8.83
N SER A 15 -8.92 29.19 8.73
CA SER A 15 -10.00 28.31 8.31
C SER A 15 -9.88 27.90 6.83
N LEU A 16 -9.48 28.82 5.95
CA LEU A 16 -9.21 28.51 4.54
C LEU A 16 -8.04 27.53 4.38
N VAL A 17 -6.95 27.74 5.13
CA VAL A 17 -5.80 26.82 5.12
C VAL A 17 -6.22 25.44 5.63
N PHE A 18 -6.96 25.39 6.74
CA PHE A 18 -7.47 24.14 7.31
C PHE A 18 -8.37 23.39 6.33
N LEU A 19 -9.32 24.09 5.69
CA LEU A 19 -10.20 23.50 4.68
C LEU A 19 -9.41 22.98 3.47
N GLY A 20 -8.40 23.73 3.01
CA GLY A 20 -7.49 23.32 1.94
C GLY A 20 -6.72 22.04 2.29
N CYS A 21 -6.20 21.93 3.52
CA CYS A 21 -5.53 20.72 4.01
C CYS A 21 -6.48 19.50 4.05
N LEU A 22 -7.72 19.68 4.49
CA LEU A 22 -8.72 18.60 4.53
C LEU A 22 -9.12 18.11 3.13
N ILE A 23 -9.28 19.03 2.17
CA ILE A 23 -9.61 18.67 0.78
C ILE A 23 -8.41 17.96 0.14
N GLY A 24 -7.20 18.48 0.34
CA GLY A 24 -5.97 17.89 -0.19
C GLY A 24 -5.73 16.46 0.28
N SER A 25 -5.96 16.18 1.57
CA SER A 25 -5.82 14.82 2.11
C SER A 25 -6.83 13.84 1.51
N ARG A 26 -8.08 14.26 1.31
CA ARG A 26 -9.09 13.44 0.63
C ARG A 26 -8.76 13.16 -0.83
N VAL A 27 -8.32 14.16 -1.59
CA VAL A 27 -7.96 13.98 -3.00
C VAL A 27 -6.83 12.97 -3.15
N ASP A 28 -5.79 13.06 -2.31
CA ASP A 28 -4.67 12.14 -2.35
C ASP A 28 -5.06 10.70 -1.97
N TYR A 29 -6.01 10.55 -1.05
CA TYR A 29 -6.62 9.26 -0.72
C TYR A 29 -7.34 8.64 -1.93
N TYR A 30 -8.23 9.40 -2.58
CA TYR A 30 -8.95 8.92 -3.77
C TYR A 30 -8.01 8.56 -4.93
N GLN A 31 -6.96 9.35 -5.16
CA GLN A 31 -5.97 9.05 -6.18
C GLN A 31 -5.24 7.73 -5.88
N TYR A 32 -4.93 7.47 -4.62
CA TYR A 32 -4.31 6.21 -4.24
C TYR A 32 -5.22 5.02 -4.53
N GLU A 33 -6.48 5.08 -4.11
CA GLU A 33 -7.43 4.00 -4.37
C GLU A 33 -7.57 3.73 -5.86
N LYS A 34 -7.63 4.79 -6.68
CA LYS A 34 -7.66 4.65 -8.13
C LYS A 34 -6.45 3.90 -8.67
N HIS A 35 -5.25 4.18 -8.16
CA HIS A 35 -4.04 3.45 -8.57
C HIS A 35 -4.04 1.99 -8.08
N ILE A 36 -4.61 1.70 -6.91
CA ILE A 36 -4.81 0.31 -6.46
C ILE A 36 -5.78 -0.42 -7.38
N VAL A 37 -6.88 0.22 -7.79
CA VAL A 37 -7.82 -0.39 -8.75
C VAL A 37 -7.13 -0.66 -10.10
N SER A 38 -6.33 0.28 -10.60
CA SER A 38 -5.49 0.09 -11.80
C SER A 38 -4.55 -1.11 -11.64
N PHE A 39 -3.79 -1.15 -10.53
CA PHE A 39 -2.89 -2.25 -10.17
C PHE A 39 -3.61 -3.60 -10.11
N THR A 40 -4.76 -3.66 -9.45
CA THR A 40 -5.58 -4.86 -9.36
C THR A 40 -6.04 -5.32 -10.75
N SER A 41 -6.54 -4.40 -11.58
CA SER A 41 -7.00 -4.73 -12.93
C SER A 41 -5.86 -5.27 -13.80
N ASN A 42 -4.71 -4.62 -13.77
CA ASN A 42 -3.52 -5.04 -14.52
C ASN A 42 -3.03 -6.41 -14.07
N GLY A 43 -2.97 -6.68 -12.77
CA GLY A 43 -2.54 -7.99 -12.28
C GLY A 43 -3.54 -9.11 -12.55
N ILE A 44 -4.85 -8.83 -12.64
CA ILE A 44 -5.86 -9.82 -13.07
C ILE A 44 -5.71 -10.15 -14.57
N GLN A 45 -5.36 -9.15 -15.39
CA GLN A 45 -5.21 -9.31 -16.83
C GLN A 45 -3.88 -9.98 -17.21
N ASN A 46 -2.77 -9.47 -16.67
CA ASN A 46 -1.41 -9.86 -17.04
C ASN A 46 -0.81 -10.94 -16.13
N GLY A 47 -1.46 -11.21 -15.00
CA GLY A 47 -0.90 -12.01 -13.92
C GLY A 47 -0.09 -11.15 -12.96
N ALA A 48 -0.11 -11.52 -11.68
CA ALA A 48 0.70 -10.90 -10.64
C ALA A 48 1.61 -11.94 -10.02
N THR A 49 2.89 -11.63 -9.91
CA THR A 49 3.86 -12.47 -9.20
C THR A 49 3.98 -11.99 -7.76
N ALA A 50 4.16 -12.92 -6.83
CA ALA A 50 4.50 -12.60 -5.46
C ALA A 50 5.71 -13.40 -5.02
N ARG A 51 6.64 -12.73 -4.35
CA ARG A 51 7.83 -13.32 -3.74
C ARG A 51 7.74 -13.21 -2.24
N TYR A 52 7.94 -14.34 -1.56
CA TYR A 52 8.02 -14.42 -0.11
C TYR A 52 8.92 -15.58 0.30
N ASN A 53 9.89 -15.32 1.20
CA ASN A 53 10.77 -16.36 1.76
C ASN A 53 11.47 -17.23 0.69
N GLY A 54 11.98 -16.59 -0.37
CA GLY A 54 12.63 -17.28 -1.50
C GLY A 54 11.69 -18.03 -2.46
N ILE A 55 10.39 -18.04 -2.20
CA ILE A 55 9.39 -18.67 -3.07
C ILE A 55 8.76 -17.58 -3.96
N CYS A 56 8.73 -17.83 -5.26
CA CYS A 56 8.01 -17.01 -6.23
C CYS A 56 6.77 -17.75 -6.72
N VAL A 57 5.62 -17.08 -6.71
CA VAL A 57 4.37 -17.61 -7.24
C VAL A 57 3.70 -16.64 -8.19
N LEU A 58 3.02 -17.16 -9.20
CA LEU A 58 1.97 -16.45 -9.91
C LEU A 58 0.70 -16.56 -9.09
N VAL A 59 0.28 -15.45 -8.51
CA VAL A 59 -0.89 -15.36 -7.65
C VAL A 59 -2.13 -15.52 -8.51
N ASN A 60 -3.04 -16.40 -8.11
CA ASN A 60 -4.29 -16.57 -8.84
C ASN A 60 -5.15 -15.31 -8.73
N LYS A 61 -6.07 -15.15 -9.70
CA LYS A 61 -6.86 -13.92 -9.85
C LYS A 61 -7.68 -13.58 -8.61
N THR A 62 -8.29 -14.59 -7.97
CA THR A 62 -9.15 -14.40 -6.80
C THR A 62 -8.36 -14.00 -5.56
N ASN A 63 -7.23 -14.65 -5.28
CA ASN A 63 -6.33 -14.27 -4.20
C ASN A 63 -5.82 -12.85 -4.40
N PHE A 64 -5.38 -12.53 -5.63
CA PHE A 64 -4.85 -11.22 -5.95
C PHE A 64 -5.91 -10.11 -5.79
N GLU A 65 -7.11 -10.29 -6.36
CA GLU A 65 -8.20 -9.32 -6.26
C GLU A 65 -8.59 -9.06 -4.81
N VAL A 66 -8.82 -10.12 -4.03
CA VAL A 66 -9.26 -9.99 -2.63
C VAL A 66 -8.15 -9.39 -1.77
N MET A 67 -6.89 -9.78 -2.00
CA MET A 67 -5.73 -9.21 -1.32
C MET A 67 -5.66 -7.70 -1.56
N CYS A 68 -5.68 -7.25 -2.80
CA CYS A 68 -5.58 -5.82 -3.12
C CYS A 68 -6.75 -5.01 -2.55
N ASN A 69 -7.98 -5.51 -2.71
CA ASN A 69 -9.18 -4.80 -2.28
C ASN A 69 -9.34 -4.74 -0.75
N LYS A 70 -8.86 -5.73 -0.01
CA LYS A 70 -8.99 -5.77 1.45
C LYS A 70 -7.77 -5.23 2.19
N LEU A 71 -6.58 -5.44 1.64
CA LEU A 71 -5.31 -5.21 2.35
C LEU A 71 -4.52 -4.02 1.84
N PHE A 72 -4.75 -3.54 0.61
CA PHE A 72 -3.97 -2.41 0.09
C PHE A 72 -4.75 -1.10 0.05
N THR A 73 -6.08 -1.13 0.20
CA THR A 73 -7.00 0.02 0.34
C THR A 73 -7.04 0.62 1.75
N ILE A 74 -5.92 0.59 2.48
CA ILE A 74 -5.92 0.85 3.92
C ILE A 74 -6.09 2.34 4.26
N ASN A 75 -7.03 2.60 5.18
CA ASN A 75 -7.31 3.90 5.77
C ASN A 75 -6.27 4.35 6.81
N GLU A 76 -5.74 3.41 7.59
CA GLU A 76 -4.79 3.65 8.66
C GLU A 76 -3.35 3.54 8.16
N ARG A 77 -2.83 4.63 7.60
CA ARG A 77 -1.48 4.70 7.08
C ARG A 77 -0.86 6.05 7.37
N GLU A 78 0.34 6.02 7.92
CA GLU A 78 1.16 7.22 8.05
C GLU A 78 2.12 7.29 6.86
N LYS A 79 2.07 8.39 6.10
CA LYS A 79 3.04 8.59 5.02
C LYS A 79 4.41 8.84 5.62
N VAL A 80 5.37 8.02 5.25
CA VAL A 80 6.77 8.19 5.64
C VAL A 80 7.61 8.61 4.44
N ARG A 81 8.68 9.36 4.68
CA ARG A 81 9.57 9.78 3.57
C ARG A 81 10.42 8.63 3.05
N ARG A 82 10.90 7.77 3.95
CA ARG A 82 11.84 6.70 3.64
C ARG A 82 11.53 5.48 4.49
N ILE A 83 11.65 4.32 3.88
CA ILE A 83 11.60 3.01 4.54
C ILE A 83 13.05 2.62 4.86
N PRO A 84 13.33 2.00 6.03
CA PRO A 84 14.66 1.49 6.35
C PRO A 84 15.14 0.47 5.31
N VAL A 85 16.45 0.19 5.29
CA VAL A 85 17.00 -0.88 4.44
C VAL A 85 16.52 -2.23 4.97
N TYR A 86 16.09 -3.12 4.07
CA TYR A 86 15.55 -4.44 4.39
C TYR A 86 16.21 -5.53 3.53
N SER A 87 16.21 -6.76 4.04
CA SER A 87 16.56 -7.94 3.25
C SER A 87 15.38 -8.34 2.37
N ASN A 88 15.66 -8.82 1.15
CA ASN A 88 14.64 -9.36 0.26
C ASN A 88 13.96 -10.60 0.83
N ASP A 89 14.61 -11.31 1.75
CA ASP A 89 14.07 -12.54 2.33
C ASP A 89 12.96 -12.28 3.38
N GLU A 90 13.00 -11.11 4.01
CA GLU A 90 12.03 -10.69 5.03
C GLU A 90 10.86 -9.88 4.45
N ALA A 91 10.97 -9.46 3.19
CA ALA A 91 9.96 -8.65 2.53
C ALA A 91 9.04 -9.52 1.67
N ILE A 92 7.75 -9.18 1.66
CA ILE A 92 6.82 -9.70 0.66
C ILE A 92 6.78 -8.72 -0.48
N THR A 93 7.09 -9.18 -1.69
CA THR A 93 7.02 -8.36 -2.91
C THR A 93 5.89 -8.89 -3.78
N VAL A 94 4.91 -8.05 -4.08
CA VAL A 94 3.83 -8.33 -5.04
C VAL A 94 4.05 -7.45 -6.26
N LYS A 95 4.24 -8.05 -7.43
CA LYS A 95 4.65 -7.37 -8.66
C LYS A 95 3.74 -7.75 -9.82
N VAL A 96 3.18 -6.75 -10.47
CA VAL A 96 2.46 -6.92 -11.75
C VAL A 96 3.42 -6.67 -12.91
N ASP A 97 4.22 -5.61 -12.83
CA ASP A 97 5.27 -5.27 -13.78
C ASP A 97 6.38 -4.45 -13.10
N ASP A 98 7.39 -4.00 -13.84
CA ASP A 98 8.53 -3.24 -13.28
C ASP A 98 8.14 -1.87 -12.69
N THR A 99 7.00 -1.32 -13.10
CA THR A 99 6.48 -0.02 -12.69
C THR A 99 5.32 -0.11 -11.69
N ASN A 100 4.80 -1.32 -11.50
CA ASN A 100 3.64 -1.63 -10.68
C ASN A 100 3.97 -2.76 -9.70
N TYR A 101 4.38 -2.37 -8.48
CA TYR A 101 4.71 -3.31 -7.42
C TYR A 101 4.42 -2.75 -6.02
N ILE A 102 4.23 -3.66 -5.07
CA ILE A 102 4.03 -3.38 -3.65
C ILE A 102 5.01 -4.24 -2.86
N ILE A 103 5.73 -3.62 -1.92
CA ILE A 103 6.66 -4.31 -1.03
C ILE A 103 6.19 -4.09 0.40
N ILE A 104 6.10 -5.16 1.18
CA ILE A 104 5.63 -5.14 2.57
C ILE A 104 6.73 -5.69 3.44
N ILE A 105 7.18 -4.89 4.40
CA ILE A 105 8.33 -5.18 5.24
C ILE A 105 7.86 -5.18 6.70
N PRO A 106 7.99 -6.29 7.43
CA PRO A 106 7.62 -6.34 8.83
C PRO A 106 8.61 -5.54 9.66
N VAL A 107 8.11 -4.79 10.65
CA VAL A 107 8.99 -4.13 11.62
C VAL A 107 9.33 -5.11 12.74
N PRO A 108 10.62 -5.41 12.99
CA PRO A 108 11.02 -6.32 14.07
C PRO A 108 10.50 -5.87 15.43
N ASN A 109 10.02 -6.82 16.24
CA ASN A 109 9.48 -6.57 17.59
C ASN A 109 8.34 -5.53 17.65
N SER A 110 7.64 -5.30 16.54
CA SER A 110 6.55 -4.35 16.45
C SER A 110 5.32 -4.99 15.78
N LYS A 111 4.15 -4.42 16.08
CA LYS A 111 2.91 -4.73 15.38
C LYS A 111 2.77 -3.90 14.10
N ALA A 112 3.84 -3.30 13.59
CA ALA A 112 3.80 -2.46 12.41
C ALA A 112 4.49 -3.08 11.19
N VAL A 113 4.15 -2.54 10.03
CA VAL A 113 4.80 -2.83 8.74
C VAL A 113 5.14 -1.52 8.05
N TYR A 114 6.22 -1.56 7.28
CA TYR A 114 6.43 -0.60 6.21
C TYR A 114 5.85 -1.15 4.91
N MET A 115 5.24 -0.28 4.13
CA MET A 115 4.73 -0.63 2.81
C MET A 115 5.25 0.37 1.78
N GLU A 116 6.01 -0.13 0.81
CA GLU A 116 6.36 0.60 -0.40
C GLU A 116 5.34 0.26 -1.47
N THR A 117 4.80 1.28 -2.14
CA THR A 117 3.96 1.09 -3.32
C THR A 117 4.55 1.88 -4.47
N HIS A 118 4.77 1.24 -5.60
CA HIS A 118 5.06 1.89 -6.87
C HIS A 118 3.88 1.55 -7.79
N LEU A 119 2.99 2.52 -7.99
CA LEU A 119 1.75 2.31 -8.74
C LEU A 119 1.62 3.43 -9.77
N ASP A 120 1.44 3.06 -11.03
CA ASP A 120 1.34 3.98 -12.18
C ASP A 120 2.49 5.02 -12.19
N GLY A 121 3.72 4.55 -11.92
CA GLY A 121 4.93 5.40 -11.88
C GLY A 121 5.06 6.30 -10.64
N LYS A 122 4.16 6.19 -9.66
CA LYS A 122 4.25 6.94 -8.40
C LYS A 122 4.67 6.05 -7.25
N LYS A 123 5.85 6.34 -6.70
CA LYS A 123 6.36 5.75 -5.46
C LYS A 123 5.75 6.44 -4.23
N ARG A 124 5.26 5.66 -3.29
CA ARG A 124 4.77 6.10 -1.98
C ARG A 124 5.20 5.12 -0.91
N ASN A 125 5.49 5.63 0.28
CA ASN A 125 5.93 4.84 1.41
C ASN A 125 4.98 5.07 2.59
N PHE A 126 4.62 4.00 3.26
CA PHE A 126 3.69 4.04 4.39
C PHE A 126 4.26 3.28 5.58
N TYR A 127 3.97 3.79 6.76
CA TYR A 127 4.04 3.06 8.03
C TYR A 127 2.61 2.71 8.45
N ILE A 128 2.39 1.45 8.79
CA ILE A 128 1.07 0.94 9.15
C ILE A 128 1.19 0.16 10.44
N SER A 129 0.45 0.56 11.47
CA SER A 129 0.51 -0.02 12.82
C SER A 129 -0.20 -1.37 12.97
N ASP A 130 -0.57 -2.01 11.86
CA ASP A 130 -1.34 -3.26 11.83
C ASP A 130 -0.69 -4.33 10.94
N LYS A 131 0.38 -4.92 11.48
CA LYS A 131 1.16 -6.01 10.87
C LYS A 131 0.33 -7.26 10.65
N TYR A 132 -0.55 -7.60 11.59
CA TYR A 132 -1.33 -8.83 11.50
C TYR A 132 -2.31 -8.79 10.34
N ARG A 133 -3.03 -7.68 10.16
CA ARG A 133 -3.96 -7.57 9.04
C ARG A 133 -3.25 -7.55 7.70
N ILE A 134 -2.06 -6.97 7.61
CA ILE A 134 -1.38 -6.80 6.33
C ILE A 134 -0.42 -7.94 6.07
N TYR A 135 0.68 -8.00 6.81
CA TYR A 135 1.79 -8.90 6.50
C TYR A 135 1.38 -10.37 6.64
N GLU A 136 0.84 -10.75 7.80
CA GLU A 136 0.43 -12.15 8.06
C GLU A 136 -0.69 -12.60 7.11
N ARG A 137 -1.62 -11.70 6.78
CA ARG A 137 -2.71 -12.02 5.87
C ARG A 137 -2.26 -12.10 4.42
N VAL A 138 -1.36 -11.23 3.98
CA VAL A 138 -0.77 -11.30 2.64
C VAL A 138 -0.07 -12.64 2.44
N ILE A 139 0.66 -13.14 3.44
CA ILE A 139 1.30 -14.47 3.38
C ILE A 139 0.29 -15.55 2.96
N SER A 140 -0.90 -15.57 3.56
CA SER A 140 -1.95 -16.55 3.22
C SER A 140 -2.43 -16.45 1.76
N TYR A 141 -2.31 -15.28 1.13
CA TYR A 141 -2.67 -15.08 -0.28
C TYR A 141 -1.54 -15.41 -1.25
N VAL A 142 -0.28 -15.33 -0.82
CA VAL A 142 0.91 -15.51 -1.67
C VAL A 142 1.61 -16.85 -1.48
N GLN A 143 1.19 -17.67 -0.52
CA GLN A 143 1.66 -19.05 -0.38
C GLN A 143 1.21 -19.93 -1.56
N PRO A 144 1.94 -21.00 -1.90
CA PRO A 144 1.56 -21.91 -2.99
C PRO A 144 0.14 -22.46 -2.87
N GLU A 145 -0.31 -22.76 -1.65
CA GLU A 145 -1.66 -23.26 -1.37
C GLU A 145 -2.73 -22.20 -1.62
N GLY A 146 -2.39 -20.93 -1.37
CA GLY A 146 -3.27 -19.76 -1.42
C GLY A 146 -4.51 -19.86 -0.51
N PHE A 147 -5.20 -18.75 -0.29
CA PHE A 147 -6.37 -18.73 0.60
C PHE A 147 -7.67 -19.13 -0.11
N TYR A 148 -7.87 -18.67 -1.34
CA TYR A 148 -9.04 -18.94 -2.18
C TYR A 148 -8.75 -19.97 -3.28
N GLY A 149 -7.69 -20.76 -3.11
CA GLY A 149 -7.21 -21.74 -4.08
C GLY A 149 -5.72 -21.57 -4.37
N PRO A 150 -5.10 -22.57 -5.01
CA PRO A 150 -3.66 -22.63 -5.23
C PRO A 150 -3.15 -21.52 -6.14
N ASN A 151 -1.95 -21.07 -5.85
CA ASN A 151 -1.13 -20.24 -6.72
C ASN A 151 -0.19 -21.14 -7.55
N THR A 152 0.33 -20.62 -8.66
CA THR A 152 1.25 -21.39 -9.51
C THR A 152 2.69 -21.06 -9.10
N LEU A 153 3.49 -22.06 -8.72
CA LEU A 153 4.91 -21.86 -8.47
C LEU A 153 5.61 -21.41 -9.75
N VAL A 154 6.48 -20.41 -9.63
CA VAL A 154 7.32 -19.91 -10.72
C VAL A 154 8.76 -20.23 -10.34
N GLU A 155 9.42 -21.07 -11.13
CA GLU A 155 10.85 -21.28 -10.99
C GLU A 155 11.55 -19.95 -11.32
N GLU A 156 12.35 -19.42 -10.37
CA GLU A 156 13.18 -18.26 -10.68
C GLU A 156 14.20 -18.67 -11.77
N PRO A 157 14.41 -17.85 -12.82
CA PRO A 157 15.46 -18.10 -13.80
C PRO A 157 16.87 -17.99 -13.21
#